data_AF-A0A9P4R4Y3-F1
#
_entry.id   AF-A0A9P4R4Y3-F1
#
_cell.length_a   1.000
_cell.length_b   1.000
_cell.length_c   1.000
_cell.angle_alpha   90.00
_cell.angle_beta   90.00
_cell.angle_gamma   90.00
#
_symmetry.space_group_name_H-M   'P 1'
#
loop_
_entity.id
_entity.type
_entity.pdbx_description
1 polymer ?
#
loop_
_entity_poly.entity_id
_entity_poly.type
_entity_poly.pdbx_seq_one_letter_code
_entity_poly.pdbx_strand_id
1 'polypeptide(L)'
;MVEVCAVNMFMTACANREITNLSEISMQLPFLLHLNCALSIAVKSYLDELSSHEDPTSADTKAGVKETATTRYFPQSQNFVADLQSAFEMWDAVAEGVTTAGTLIPTKDQDTWKAAVQWLSSRR
;
A
#
# COMPACT_ATOMS: atom_id res chain seq x y z
N MET A 1 7.56 12.60 -0.45
CA MET A 1 6.54 13.66 -0.63
C MET A 1 5.78 14.01 0.65
N VAL A 2 5.54 13.08 1.59
CA VAL A 2 4.87 13.39 2.86
C VAL A 2 5.67 14.35 3.75
N GLU A 3 7.00 14.31 3.76
CA GLU A 3 7.84 15.26 4.51
C GLU A 3 7.62 16.70 4.03
N VAL A 4 7.48 16.92 2.73
CA VAL A 4 7.18 18.25 2.16
C VAL A 4 5.79 18.70 2.57
N CYS A 5 4.81 17.79 2.60
CA CYS A 5 3.46 18.09 3.08
C CYS A 5 3.43 18.38 4.60
N ALA A 6 4.19 17.63 5.41
CA ALA A 6 4.32 17.85 6.84
C ALA A 6 5.02 19.17 7.15
N VAL A 7 6.15 19.45 6.49
CA VAL A 7 6.84 20.74 6.57
C VAL A 7 5.91 21.86 6.15
N ASN A 8 5.16 21.71 5.05
CA ASN A 8 4.20 22.70 4.62
C ASN A 8 3.12 22.92 5.70
N MET A 9 2.50 21.86 6.23
CA MET A 9 1.48 21.97 7.29
C MET A 9 1.99 22.66 8.56
N PHE A 10 3.23 22.36 8.99
CA PHE A 10 3.85 23.01 10.14
C PHE A 10 4.25 24.47 9.84
N MET A 11 4.74 24.77 8.63
CA MET A 11 5.15 26.12 8.20
C MET A 11 3.95 27.05 7.97
N THR A 12 2.85 26.55 7.40
CA THR A 12 1.63 27.33 7.11
C THR A 12 0.67 27.41 8.29
N ALA A 13 1.05 26.91 9.47
CA ALA A 13 0.22 26.85 10.68
C ALA A 13 -1.11 26.09 10.48
N CYS A 14 -1.17 25.19 9.49
CA CYS A 14 -2.30 24.28 9.29
C CYS A 14 -2.28 23.10 10.26
N ALA A 15 -1.20 22.94 11.04
CA ALA A 15 -1.08 21.97 12.12
C ALA A 15 -0.86 22.68 13.47
N ASN A 16 -1.47 22.15 14.53
CA ASN A 16 -1.22 22.61 15.89
C ASN A 16 0.26 22.38 16.25
N ARG A 17 0.95 23.42 16.70
CA ARG A 17 2.37 23.38 17.06
C ARG A 17 2.60 23.01 18.53
N GLU A 18 1.56 23.03 19.36
CA GLU A 18 1.62 22.64 20.77
C GLU A 18 1.48 21.12 20.94
N ILE A 19 2.35 20.36 20.27
CA ILE A 19 2.41 18.90 20.37
C ILE A 19 3.61 18.55 21.25
N THR A 20 3.35 18.07 22.46
CA THR A 20 4.38 17.75 23.46
C THR A 20 5.18 16.48 23.14
N ASN A 21 4.65 15.61 22.28
CA ASN A 21 5.24 14.33 21.88
C ASN A 21 5.72 14.31 20.41
N LEU A 22 6.03 15.47 19.82
CA LEU A 22 6.41 15.57 18.41
C LEU A 22 7.62 14.71 18.04
N SER A 23 8.59 14.58 18.94
CA SER A 23 9.78 13.74 18.76
C SER A 23 9.42 12.25 18.65
N GLU A 24 8.54 11.78 19.53
CA GLU A 24 8.08 10.39 19.53
C GLU A 24 7.26 10.07 18.28
N ILE A 25 6.35 10.98 17.90
CA ILE A 25 5.62 10.90 16.63
C ILE A 25 6.62 10.85 15.46
N SER A 26 7.62 11.73 15.44
CA SER A 26 8.60 11.80 14.34
C SER A 26 9.41 10.52 14.15
N MET A 27 9.69 9.80 15.24
CA MET A 27 10.39 8.51 15.23
C MET A 27 9.48 7.35 14.80
N GLN A 28 8.18 7.49 14.96
CA GLN A 28 7.17 6.54 14.49
C GLN A 28 6.74 6.81 13.05
N LEU A 29 7.07 7.99 12.50
CA LEU A 29 6.77 8.29 11.12
C LEU A 29 7.60 7.36 10.21
N PRO A 30 7.00 6.84 9.12
CA PRO A 30 7.66 5.91 8.20
C PRO A 30 8.68 6.60 7.29
N PHE A 31 9.40 7.61 7.79
CA PHE A 31 10.38 8.44 7.07
C PHE A 31 11.83 8.13 7.46
N LEU A 32 12.07 7.35 8.52
CA LEU A 32 13.41 6.87 8.89
C LEU A 32 13.99 5.87 7.90
N LEU A 33 13.13 5.19 7.14
CA LEU A 33 13.50 4.23 6.12
C LEU A 33 13.24 4.82 4.74
N HIS A 34 14.08 4.49 3.77
CA HIS A 34 13.88 4.95 2.39
C HIS A 34 12.47 4.59 1.92
N LEU A 35 11.82 5.53 1.21
CA LEU A 35 10.58 5.26 0.48
C LEU A 35 10.81 4.01 -0.37
N ASN A 36 10.25 2.89 0.08
CA ASN A 36 10.49 1.60 -0.53
C ASN A 36 9.69 1.50 -1.83
N CYS A 37 10.18 2.17 -2.89
CA CYS A 37 9.64 2.02 -4.23
C CYS A 37 9.73 0.57 -4.72
N ALA A 38 10.60 -0.25 -4.12
CA ALA A 38 10.65 -1.67 -4.43
C ALA A 38 9.39 -2.40 -3.96
N LEU A 39 8.70 -1.93 -2.91
CA LEU A 39 7.42 -2.53 -2.48
C LEU A 39 6.32 -2.32 -3.55
N SER A 40 6.22 -1.11 -4.12
CA SER A 40 5.24 -0.87 -5.19
C SER A 40 5.59 -1.63 -6.46
N ILE A 41 6.88 -1.76 -6.79
CA ILE A 41 7.36 -2.60 -7.90
C ILE A 41 7.03 -4.08 -7.62
N ALA A 42 7.28 -4.58 -6.41
CA ALA A 42 6.98 -5.95 -6.00
C ALA A 42 5.49 -6.29 -6.14
N VAL A 43 4.61 -5.43 -5.63
CA VAL A 43 3.15 -5.60 -5.73
C VAL A 43 2.71 -5.57 -7.19
N LYS A 44 3.21 -4.61 -7.98
CA LYS A 44 2.89 -4.51 -9.41
C LYS A 44 3.35 -5.75 -10.17
N SER A 45 4.60 -6.19 -9.96
CA SER A 45 5.14 -7.40 -10.59
C SER A 45 4.34 -8.65 -10.22
N TYR A 46 3.90 -8.78 -8.96
CA TYR A 46 3.01 -9.87 -8.55
C TYR A 46 1.67 -9.83 -9.29
N LEU A 47 1.00 -8.67 -9.33
CA LEU A 47 -0.32 -8.53 -9.97
C LEU A 47 -0.26 -8.67 -11.49
N ASP A 48 0.80 -8.17 -12.13
CA ASP A 48 1.04 -8.30 -13.57
C ASP A 48 1.28 -9.77 -13.95
N GLU A 49 2.13 -10.47 -13.19
CA GLU A 49 2.40 -11.89 -13.39
C GLU A 49 1.15 -12.73 -13.15
N LEU A 50 0.39 -12.44 -12.09
CA LEU A 50 -0.85 -13.14 -11.81
C LEU A 50 -1.86 -12.96 -12.97
N SER A 51 -1.97 -11.74 -13.51
CA SER A 51 -2.91 -11.42 -14.59
C SER A 51 -2.49 -11.98 -15.96
N SER A 52 -1.26 -12.47 -16.11
CA SER A 52 -0.80 -13.12 -17.34
C SER A 52 -1.25 -14.58 -17.44
N HIS A 53 -1.74 -15.16 -16.34
CA HIS A 53 -2.20 -16.55 -16.26
C HIS A 53 -3.69 -16.67 -16.58
N GLU A 54 -4.11 -17.81 -17.15
CA GLU A 54 -5.51 -18.06 -17.53
C GLU A 54 -6.47 -18.07 -16.34
N ASP A 55 -6.05 -18.61 -15.19
CA ASP A 55 -6.79 -18.54 -13.93
C ASP A 55 -5.99 -17.76 -12.86
N PRO A 56 -6.16 -16.42 -12.78
CA PRO A 56 -5.47 -15.57 -11.81
C PRO A 56 -6.03 -15.69 -10.38
N THR A 57 -7.12 -16.45 -10.17
CA THR A 57 -7.78 -16.56 -8.86
C THR A 57 -7.52 -17.87 -8.15
N SER A 58 -7.00 -18.88 -8.87
CA SER A 58 -6.66 -20.18 -8.30
C SER A 58 -5.57 -20.07 -7.22
N ALA A 59 -5.65 -20.93 -6.20
CA ALA A 59 -4.64 -20.98 -5.15
C ALA A 59 -3.27 -21.40 -5.70
N ASP A 60 -3.25 -22.33 -6.66
CA ASP A 60 -2.03 -22.87 -7.27
C ASP A 60 -1.31 -21.81 -8.09
N THR A 61 -2.05 -21.02 -8.89
CA THR A 61 -1.48 -19.89 -9.64
C THR A 61 -0.87 -18.87 -8.67
N LYS A 62 -1.58 -18.50 -7.60
CA LYS A 62 -1.06 -17.55 -6.63
C LYS A 62 0.19 -18.05 -5.93
N ALA A 63 0.25 -19.34 -5.57
CA ALA A 63 1.44 -19.96 -4.98
C ALA A 63 2.63 -19.94 -5.95
N GLY A 64 2.42 -20.37 -7.21
CA GLY A 64 3.45 -20.38 -8.24
C GLY A 64 3.97 -18.99 -8.60
N VAL A 65 3.10 -17.98 -8.61
CA VAL A 65 3.49 -16.58 -8.84
C VAL A 65 4.27 -16.03 -7.64
N LYS A 66 3.89 -16.35 -6.40
CA LYS A 66 4.66 -15.97 -5.19
C LYS A 66 6.05 -16.62 -5.20
N GLU A 67 6.15 -17.88 -5.60
CA GLU A 67 7.43 -18.58 -5.76
C GLU A 67 8.30 -17.94 -6.85
N THR A 68 7.72 -17.67 -8.03
CA THR A 68 8.42 -17.01 -9.14
C THR A 68 8.90 -15.62 -8.75
N ALA A 69 8.05 -14.82 -8.11
CA ALA A 69 8.41 -13.49 -7.65
C ALA A 69 9.55 -13.53 -6.63
N THR A 70 9.52 -14.48 -5.69
CA THR A 70 10.56 -14.63 -4.66
C THR A 70 11.89 -15.11 -5.24
N THR A 71 11.86 -16.07 -6.17
CA THR A 71 13.09 -16.73 -6.66
C THR A 71 13.70 -16.05 -7.88
N ARG A 72 12.88 -15.47 -8.76
CA ARG A 72 13.30 -14.93 -10.06
C ARG A 72 13.34 -13.41 -10.10
N TYR A 73 12.31 -12.75 -9.56
CA TYR A 73 12.19 -11.29 -9.69
C TYR A 73 12.86 -10.56 -8.52
N PHE A 74 12.71 -11.08 -7.30
CA PHE A 74 13.22 -10.46 -6.08
C PHE A 74 14.03 -11.45 -5.22
N PRO A 75 15.09 -12.08 -5.76
CA PRO A 75 15.88 -13.08 -5.03
C PRO A 75 16.61 -12.53 -3.80
N GLN A 76 16.78 -11.20 -3.73
CA GLN A 76 17.41 -10.52 -2.61
C GLN A 76 16.40 -10.02 -1.57
N SER A 77 15.09 -10.20 -1.80
CA SER A 77 14.08 -9.90 -0.78
C SER A 77 14.22 -10.90 0.37
N GLN A 78 14.23 -10.38 1.59
CA GLN A 78 14.29 -11.23 2.78
C GLN A 78 12.99 -11.99 3.01
N ASN A 79 11.84 -11.33 2.75
CA ASN A 79 10.53 -11.93 2.91
C ASN A 79 9.48 -11.26 2.02
N PHE A 80 9.52 -11.58 0.73
CA PHE A 80 8.61 -11.04 -0.28
C PHE A 80 7.13 -11.23 0.08
N VAL A 81 6.78 -12.37 0.68
CA VAL A 81 5.39 -12.69 1.02
C VAL A 81 4.88 -11.80 2.15
N ALA A 82 5.69 -11.56 3.18
CA ALA A 82 5.33 -10.65 4.26
C ALA A 82 5.26 -9.18 3.80
N ASP A 83 6.16 -8.78 2.91
CA ASP A 83 6.14 -7.45 2.28
C ASP A 83 4.84 -7.26 1.48
N LEU A 84 4.47 -8.24 0.65
CA LEU A 84 3.25 -8.23 -0.14
C LEU A 84 1.99 -8.16 0.75
N GLN A 85 1.97 -8.91 1.85
CA GLN A 85 0.89 -8.87 2.82
C GLN A 85 0.76 -7.48 3.47
N SER A 86 1.89 -6.88 3.86
CA SER A 86 1.92 -5.54 4.46
C SER A 86 1.38 -4.48 3.48
N ALA A 87 1.69 -4.62 2.18
CA ALA A 87 1.15 -3.73 1.16
C ALA A 87 -0.38 -3.85 1.01
N PHE A 88 -0.92 -5.06 1.09
CA PHE A 88 -2.38 -5.27 1.04
C PHE A 88 -3.09 -4.74 2.30
N GLU A 89 -2.48 -4.87 3.48
CA GLU A 89 -3.02 -4.29 4.72
C GLU A 89 -3.04 -2.75 4.66
N MET A 90 -1.98 -2.14 4.13
CA MET A 90 -1.95 -0.70 3.89
C MET A 90 -3.03 -0.27 2.89
N TRP A 91 -3.22 -1.03 1.81
CA TRP A 91 -4.29 -0.78 0.84
C TRP A 91 -5.68 -0.86 1.51
N ASP A 92 -5.93 -1.90 2.31
CA ASP A 92 -7.20 -2.09 3.01
C ASP A 92 -7.49 -0.92 3.96
N ALA A 93 -6.49 -0.44 4.71
CA ALA A 93 -6.64 0.74 5.58
C ALA A 93 -6.98 2.02 4.80
N VAL A 94 -6.34 2.25 3.66
CA VAL A 94 -6.65 3.40 2.80
C VAL A 94 -8.05 3.26 2.20
N ALA A 95 -8.42 2.08 1.72
CA ALA A 95 -9.74 1.82 1.16
C ALA A 95 -10.85 2.01 2.20
N GLU A 96 -10.65 1.55 3.43
CA GLU A 96 -11.57 1.80 4.54
C GLU A 96 -11.71 3.30 4.80
N GLY A 97 -10.60 4.03 4.88
CA GLY A 97 -10.62 5.49 5.00
C GLY A 97 -11.41 6.18 3.88
N VAL A 98 -11.25 5.74 2.63
CA VAL A 98 -11.98 6.31 1.49
C VAL A 98 -13.48 6.02 1.57
N THR A 99 -13.86 4.81 1.96
CA THR A 99 -15.28 4.42 2.07
C THR A 99 -15.99 5.05 3.28
N THR A 100 -15.24 5.43 4.32
CA THR A 100 -15.77 6.03 5.55
C THR A 100 -15.73 7.57 5.55
N ALA A 101 -15.03 8.19 4.61
CA ALA A 101 -14.84 9.64 4.49
C ALA A 101 -16.13 10.45 4.22
N GLY A 102 -17.31 9.81 4.11
CA GLY A 102 -18.60 10.49 3.96
C GLY A 102 -18.65 11.34 2.70
N THR A 103 -18.90 12.65 2.84
CA THR A 103 -18.99 13.59 1.71
C THR A 103 -17.65 14.22 1.32
N LEU A 104 -16.54 13.90 2.01
CA LEU A 104 -15.22 14.44 1.70
C LEU A 104 -14.66 13.91 0.36
N ILE A 105 -15.10 12.72 -0.05
CA ILE A 105 -14.69 12.08 -1.30
C ILE A 105 -15.93 11.93 -2.19
N PRO A 106 -15.86 12.30 -3.48
CA PRO A 106 -16.96 12.11 -4.42
C PRO A 106 -17.43 10.65 -4.46
N THR A 107 -18.75 10.43 -4.53
CA THR A 107 -19.33 9.07 -4.59
C THR A 107 -18.75 8.23 -5.73
N LYS A 108 -18.48 8.84 -6.88
CA LYS A 108 -17.85 8.19 -8.04
C LYS A 108 -16.48 7.58 -7.69
N ASP A 109 -15.68 8.31 -6.92
CA ASP A 109 -14.35 7.84 -6.53
C ASP A 109 -14.50 6.70 -5.51
N GLN A 110 -15.40 6.84 -4.53
CA GLN A 110 -15.71 5.76 -3.58
C GLN A 110 -16.14 4.46 -4.27
N ASP A 111 -16.96 4.55 -5.32
CA ASP A 111 -17.40 3.38 -6.09
C ASP A 111 -16.24 2.73 -6.87
N THR A 112 -15.33 3.54 -7.39
CA THR A 112 -14.10 3.05 -8.04
C THR A 112 -13.22 2.28 -7.05
N TRP A 113 -13.07 2.79 -5.83
CA TRP A 113 -12.33 2.12 -4.77
C TRP A 113 -13.00 0.80 -4.35
N LYS A 114 -14.33 0.76 -4.22
CA LYS A 114 -15.06 -0.48 -3.93
C LYS A 114 -14.86 -1.54 -5.02
N ALA A 115 -14.93 -1.16 -6.29
CA ALA A 115 -14.69 -2.07 -7.40
C ALA A 115 -13.25 -2.62 -7.37
N ALA A 116 -12.26 -1.78 -7.07
CA ALA A 116 -10.87 -2.19 -6.94
C ALA A 116 -10.65 -3.16 -5.77
N VAL A 117 -11.25 -2.90 -4.60
CA VAL A 117 -11.21 -3.80 -3.43
C VAL A 117 -11.82 -5.16 -3.78
N GLN A 118 -12.98 -5.17 -4.45
CA GLN A 118 -13.61 -6.41 -4.87
C GLN A 118 -12.74 -7.19 -5.85
N TRP A 119 -12.14 -6.51 -6.84
CA TRP A 119 -11.22 -7.12 -7.80
C TRP A 119 -9.99 -7.73 -7.11
N LEU A 120 -9.41 -7.01 -6.14
CA LEU A 120 -8.20 -7.45 -5.43
C LEU A 120 -8.47 -8.61 -4.47
N SER A 121 -9.66 -8.67 -3.86
CA SER A 121 -10.01 -9.67 -2.83
C SER A 121 -9.80 -11.13 -3.27
N SER A 122 -9.99 -11.41 -4.56
CA SER A 122 -9.82 -12.75 -5.15
C SER A 122 -8.38 -13.06 -5.57
N ARG A 123 -7.52 -12.04 -5.65
CA ARG A 123 -6.18 -12.08 -6.26
C ARG A 123 -5.03 -11.97 -5.24
N ARG A 124 -5.32 -11.68 -3.98
CA ARG A 124 -4.35 -11.71 -2.87
C ARG A 124 -4.07 -13.13 -2.35
#